data_AF-A0A7J2VV22-F1
#
_entry.id   AF-A0A7J2VV22-F1
#
_cell.length_a   1.000
_cell.length_b   1.000
_cell.length_c   1.000
_cell.angle_alpha   90.00
_cell.angle_beta   90.00
_cell.angle_gamma   90.00
#
_symmetry.space_group_name_H-M   'P 1'
#
loop_
_entity.id
_entity.type
_entity.pdbx_description
1 polymer ?
#
loop_
_entity_poly.entity_id
_entity_poly.type
_entity_poly.pdbx_seq_one_letter_code
_entity_poly.pdbx_strand_id
1 'polypeptide(L)' 'MDVLITKEVGEISFHTLRDNLIDIYKAEGKTVKEVIENFVKGKLEILNKPTKEEIVSETSTEYRSGIVRRRGA' A
#
# COMPACT_ATOMS: atom_id res chain seq x y z
N MET A 1 5.23 -7.18 -10.57
CA MET A 1 4.08 -6.26 -10.52
C MET A 1 4.66 -4.90 -10.29
N ASP A 2 4.46 -4.00 -11.24
CA ASP A 2 5.22 -2.75 -11.30
C ASP A 2 4.36 -1.54 -10.91
N VAL A 3 3.03 -1.67 -11.03
CA VAL A 3 2.07 -0.59 -10.77
C VAL A 3 0.82 -1.12 -10.06
N LEU A 4 0.33 -0.37 -9.08
CA LEU A 4 -0.94 -0.60 -8.38
C LEU A 4 -1.85 0.61 -8.51
N ILE A 5 -3.11 0.40 -8.92
CA ILE A 5 -4.12 1.46 -8.96
C ILE A 5 -5.16 1.17 -7.88
N THR A 6 -5.31 2.06 -6.90
CA THR A 6 -6.24 1.89 -5.78
C THR A 6 -6.90 3.21 -5.40
N LYS A 7 -8.11 3.15 -4.85
CA LYS A 7 -8.81 4.34 -4.35
C LYS A 7 -8.16 4.87 -3.07
N GLU A 8 -7.75 3.96 -2.19
CA GLU A 8 -7.16 4.26 -0.89
C GLU A 8 -6.07 3.24 -0.58
N VAL A 9 -5.03 3.68 0.13
CA VAL A 9 -3.95 2.83 0.63
C VAL A 9 -3.61 3.21 2.07
N GLY A 10 -3.50 2.19 2.93
CA GLY A 10 -3.06 2.36 4.32
C GLY A 10 -1.55 2.54 4.43
N GLU A 11 -1.09 3.11 5.54
CA GLU A 11 0.33 3.39 5.81
C GLU A 11 1.25 2.16 5.65
N ILE A 12 0.95 1.05 6.32
CA ILE A 12 1.78 -0.16 6.28
C ILE A 12 1.89 -0.69 4.83
N SER A 13 0.76 -0.75 4.13
CA SER A 13 0.71 -1.18 2.73
C SER A 13 1.47 -0.22 1.82
N PHE A 14 1.34 1.10 2.04
CA PHE A 14 2.02 2.12 1.26
C PHE A 14 3.54 1.97 1.36
N HIS A 15 4.08 1.87 2.58
CA HIS A 15 5.51 1.67 2.80
C HIS A 15 6.00 0.35 2.21
N THR A 16 5.29 -0.75 2.47
CA THR A 16 5.68 -2.07 1.95
C THR A 16 5.70 -2.10 0.42
N LEU A 17 4.67 -1.55 -0.23
CA LEU A 17 4.58 -1.52 -1.70
C LEU A 17 5.65 -0.60 -2.31
N ARG A 18 5.88 0.57 -1.70
CA ARG A 18 6.89 1.52 -2.16
C ARG A 18 8.32 0.97 -2.01
N ASP A 19 8.60 0.23 -0.94
CA ASP A 19 9.88 -0.45 -0.73
C ASP A 19 10.13 -1.55 -1.78
N ASN A 20 9.06 -2.14 -2.32
CA ASN A 20 9.12 -3.09 -3.43
C ASN A 20 9.15 -2.40 -4.81
N LEU A 21 9.38 -1.08 -4.86
CA LEU A 21 9.43 -0.28 -6.09
C LEU A 21 8.13 -0.31 -6.91
N ILE A 22 6.98 -0.47 -6.25
CA ILE A 22 5.67 -0.48 -6.90
C ILE A 22 5.11 0.95 -6.91
N ASP A 23 4.79 1.45 -8.09
CA ASP A 23 4.14 2.76 -8.23
C ASP A 23 2.65 2.67 -7.89
N ILE A 24 2.19 3.57 -7.02
CA ILE A 24 0.80 3.57 -6.53
C ILE A 24 0.06 4.76 -7.13
N TYR A 25 -1.02 4.50 -7.85
CA TYR A 25 -1.87 5.51 -8.47
C TYR A 25 -3.24 5.56 -7.80
N LYS A 26 -3.78 6.77 -7.70
CA LYS A 26 -5.14 7.01 -7.20
C LYS A 26 -6.15 6.62 -8.27
N ALA A 27 -7.09 5.75 -7.92
CA ALA A 27 -8.18 5.37 -8.80
C ALA A 27 -9.19 6.52 -8.92
N GLU A 28 -9.18 7.22 -10.05
CA GLU A 28 -10.16 8.26 -10.38
C GLU A 28 -11.00 7.83 -11.59
N GLY A 29 -12.25 7.46 -11.33
CA GLY A 29 -13.22 7.01 -12.33
C GLY A 29 -14.36 6.20 -11.71
N LYS A 30 -15.47 6.06 -12.42
CA LYS A 30 -16.62 5.24 -11.94
C LYS A 30 -16.47 3.78 -12.31
N THR A 31 -15.74 3.49 -13.38
CA THR A 31 -15.60 2.13 -13.92
C THR A 31 -14.13 1.77 -14.12
N VAL A 32 -13.82 0.48 -14.05
CA VAL A 32 -12.45 -0.02 -14.28
C VAL A 32 -11.93 0.41 -15.66
N LYS A 33 -12.79 0.41 -16.67
CA LYS A 33 -12.43 0.85 -18.03
C LYS A 33 -11.95 2.30 -18.05
N GLU A 34 -12.69 3.19 -17.39
CA GLU A 34 -12.36 4.62 -17.31
C GLU A 34 -11.04 4.84 -16.54
N VAL A 35 -10.83 4.11 -15.45
CA VAL A 35 -9.58 4.18 -14.67
C VAL A 35 -8.39 3.73 -15.52
N ILE A 36 -8.52 2.62 -16.27
CA ILE A 36 -7.46 2.16 -17.17
C ILE A 36 -7.21 3.17 -18.29
N GLU A 37 -8.26 3.74 -18.89
CA GLU A 37 -8.10 4.79 -19.91
C GLU A 37 -7.36 6.02 -19.35
N ASN A 38 -7.67 6.43 -18.13
CA ASN A 38 -7.00 7.54 -17.46
C ASN A 38 -5.54 7.21 -17.15
N PHE A 39 -5.24 5.96 -16.77
CA PHE A 39 -3.88 5.48 -16.57
C PHE A 39 -3.06 5.56 -17.85
N VAL A 40 -3.58 5.00 -18.96
CA VAL A 40 -2.92 5.01 -20.27
C VAL A 40 -2.74 6.44 -20.80
N LYS A 41 -3.68 7.34 -20.51
CA LYS A 41 -3.60 8.77 -20.87
C LYS A 41 -2.68 9.59 -19.95
N GLY A 42 -2.10 9.00 -18.90
CA GLY A 42 -1.25 9.70 -17.93
C GLY A 42 -1.99 10.75 -17.09
N LYS A 43 -3.30 10.57 -16.89
CA LYS A 43 -4.16 11.51 -16.14
C LYS A 43 -4.36 11.13 -14.67
N LEU A 44 -3.95 9.94 -14.25
CA LEU A 44 -4.06 9.50 -12.86
C LEU A 44 -2.96 10.14 -12.01
N GLU A 45 -3.33 10.55 -10.80
CA GLU A 45 -2.38 11.04 -9.80
C GLU A 45 -1.60 9.90 -9.15
N ILE A 46 -0.29 10.11 -8.97
CA ILE A 46 0.57 9.22 -8.18
C ILE A 46 0.34 9.54 -6.70
N LEU A 47 0.07 8.51 -5.91
CA LEU A 47 -0.03 8.62 -4.47
C LEU A 47 1.39 8.64 -3.88
N ASN A 48 1.82 9.80 -3.40
CA ASN A 48 3.12 9.97 -2.73
C ASN A 48 3.04 9.78 -1.20
N LYS A 49 1.83 9.62 -0.66
CA LYS A 49 1.54 9.49 0.76
C LYS A 49 0.42 8.47 0.97
N PRO A 50 0.37 7.77 2.11
CA PRO A 50 -0.77 6.94 2.45
C PRO A 50 -2.03 7.79 2.56
N THR A 51 -3.15 7.26 2.07
CA THR A 51 -4.46 7.93 2.13
C THR A 51 -5.17 7.65 3.44
N LYS A 52 -4.79 6.56 4.13
CA LYS A 52 -5.31 6.18 5.43
C LYS A 52 -4.14 6.07 6.41
N GLU A 53 -4.03 7.05 7.30
CA GLU A 53 -3.16 6.98 8.46
C GLU A 53 -3.81 5.99 9.44
N GLU A 54 -3.22 4.82 9.55
CA GLU A 54 -3.49 3.96 10.70
C GLU A 54 -2.52 4.43 11.77
N ILE A 55 -3.03 5.13 12.77
CA ILE A 55 -2.23 5.60 13.90
C ILE A 55 -1.60 4.36 14.53
N VAL A 56 -0.34 4.04 14.19
CA VAL A 56 0.36 2.90 14.77
C VAL A 56 0.79 3.29 16.19
N SER A 57 -0.15 3.16 17.13
CA SER A 57 0.18 3.17 18.55
C SER A 57 0.82 1.82 18.91
N GLU A 58 2.15 1.74 18.75
CA GLU A 58 3.12 0.92 19.50
C GLU A 58 2.89 -0.60 19.69
N THR A 59 1.81 -1.20 19.17
CA THR A 59 1.39 -2.58 19.49
C THR A 59 1.93 -3.63 18.52
N SER A 60 2.52 -3.23 17.39
CA SER A 60 3.03 -4.17 16.38
C SER A 60 4.40 -4.78 16.70
N THR A 61 5.07 -4.35 17.78
CA THR A 61 6.35 -4.94 18.23
C THR A 61 6.16 -6.36 18.78
N GLU A 62 4.95 -6.73 19.25
CA GLU A 62 4.69 -8.08 19.78
C GLU A 62 4.65 -9.18 18.70
N TYR A 63 4.26 -8.86 17.45
CA TYR A 63 4.16 -9.88 16.39
C TYR A 63 5.53 -10.38 15.88
N ARG A 64 6.61 -9.60 16.09
CA ARG A 64 7.98 -10.07 15.80
C ARG A 64 8.58 -10.94 16.93
N SER A 65 8.05 -10.86 18.15
CA SER A 65 8.56 -11.61 19.30
C SER A 65 8.02 -13.05 19.37
N GLY A 66 6.86 -13.33 18.75
CA GLY A 66 6.17 -14.63 18.84
C GLY A 66 6.85 -15.83 18.16
N ILE A 67 7.92 -15.63 17.37
CA ILE A 67 8.57 -16.72 16.60
C ILE A 67 9.80 -17.30 17.33
N VAL A 68 10.27 -16.71 18.43
CA VAL A 68 11.56 -17.11 19.05
C VAL A 68 11.40 -17.65 20.46
N ARG A 69 10.48 -18.59 20.73
CA ARG A 69 10.55 -19.46 21.93
C ARG A 69 10.01 -20.87 21.68
N ARG A 70 10.65 -21.63 20.79
CA ARG A 70 10.69 -23.10 20.88
C ARG A 70 12.07 -23.63 20.48
N ARG A 71 13.02 -23.63 21.41
CA ARG A 71 14.14 -24.60 21.48
C ARG A 71 14.97 -24.38 22.76
N GLY A 72 15.15 -25.46 23.52
CA GLY A 72 15.89 -25.55 24.78
C GLY A 72 14.94 -25.52 25.98
N ALA A 73 14.80 -26.54 26.82
CA ALA A 73 15.59 -27.75 27.05
C ALA A 73 14.64 -28.87 27.53
#